data_AF-A0A2S9YCB4-F1
#
_entry.id   AF-A0A2S9YCB4-F1
#
_cell.length_a   1.000
_cell.length_b   1.000
_cell.length_c   1.000
_cell.angle_alpha   90.00
_cell.angle_beta   90.00
_cell.angle_gamma   90.00
#
_symmetry.space_group_name_H-M   'P 1'
#
loop_
_entity.id
_entity.type
_entity.pdbx_description
1 polymer ?
#
loop_
_entity_poly.entity_id
_entity_poly.type
_entity_poly.pdbx_seq_one_letter_code
_entity_poly.pdbx_strand_id
1 'polypeptide(L)' 'MKLGKTIRKHRAGILEYVRDRLNNGRVEGLNGKTRTITRRSYGFHSASALIAMIFLCCGGISACPMHVGPFRPH' A
#
# COMPACT_ATOMS: atom_id res chain seq x y z
N MET A 1 -32.74 6.17 -5.13
CA MET A 1 -31.55 6.40 -4.26
C MET A 1 -30.70 5.13 -4.15
N LYS A 2 -29.50 5.13 -4.76
CA LYS A 2 -28.59 3.96 -4.83
C LYS A 2 -27.77 3.79 -3.54
N LEU A 3 -27.33 4.91 -2.95
CA LEU A 3 -26.54 4.95 -1.72
C LEU A 3 -27.25 4.29 -0.53
N GLY A 4 -28.52 4.63 -0.29
CA GLY A 4 -29.29 4.05 0.82
C GLY A 4 -29.50 2.53 0.72
N LYS A 5 -29.56 1.97 -0.49
CA LYS A 5 -29.60 0.51 -0.69
C LYS A 5 -28.27 -0.15 -0.33
N THR A 6 -27.14 0.48 -0.70
CA THR A 6 -25.80 -0.01 -0.36
C THR A 6 -25.54 0.03 1.14
N ILE A 7 -25.89 1.13 1.83
CA ILE A 7 -25.73 1.24 3.29
C ILE A 7 -26.53 0.14 3.99
N ARG A 8 -27.78 -0.09 3.58
CA ARG A 8 -28.65 -1.11 4.19
C ARG A 8 -28.17 -2.54 3.93
N LYS A 9 -27.54 -2.79 2.77
CA LYS A 9 -26.90 -4.07 2.43
C LYS A 9 -25.67 -4.35 3.29
N HIS A 10 -24.88 -3.32 3.63
CA HIS A 10 -23.62 -3.46 4.38
C HIS A 10 -23.72 -3.07 5.87
N ARG A 11 -24.93 -2.84 6.39
CA ARG A 11 -25.18 -2.36 7.76
C ARG A 11 -24.50 -3.18 8.86
N ALA A 12 -24.39 -4.50 8.68
CA ALA A 12 -23.79 -5.40 9.67
C ALA A 12 -22.28 -5.16 9.81
N GLY A 13 -21.58 -4.97 8.68
CA GLY A 13 -20.15 -4.65 8.69
C GLY A 13 -19.86 -3.25 9.22
N ILE A 14 -20.77 -2.28 9.00
CA ILE A 14 -20.66 -0.93 9.58
C ILE A 14 -20.82 -0.98 11.10
N LEU A 15 -21.76 -1.79 11.60
CA LEU A 15 -21.99 -1.92 13.04
C LEU A 15 -20.82 -2.62 13.75
N GLU A 16 -20.24 -3.66 13.15
CA GLU A 16 -19.04 -4.29 13.70
C GLU A 16 -17.79 -3.41 13.59
N TYR A 17 -17.63 -2.61 12.54
CA TYR A 17 -16.57 -1.60 12.46
C TYR A 17 -16.60 -0.64 13.66
N VAL A 18 -17.79 -0.21 14.08
CA VAL A 18 -17.96 0.70 15.23
C VAL A 18 -17.61 0.01 16.56
N ARG A 19 -17.82 -1.31 16.65
CA ARG A 19 -17.59 -2.11 17.87
C ARG A 19 -16.15 -2.58 18.02
N ASP A 20 -15.57 -3.13 16.95
CA ASP A 20 -14.25 -3.76 16.95
C ASP A 20 -13.13 -2.76 16.56
N ARG A 21 -13.48 -1.58 16.01
CA ARG A 21 -12.54 -0.62 15.38
C ARG A 21 -11.63 -1.23 14.29
N LEU A 22 -11.99 -2.41 13.78
CA LEU A 22 -11.35 -3.01 12.61
C LEU A 22 -11.66 -2.14 11.39
N ASN A 23 -10.78 -1.18 11.17
CA ASN A 23 -10.94 -0.22 10.09
C ASN A 23 -10.25 -0.69 8.82
N ASN A 24 -10.90 -0.39 7.69
CA ASN A 24 -10.28 -0.56 6.37
C ASN A 24 -9.09 0.40 6.18
N GLY A 25 -8.86 1.36 7.08
CA GLY A 25 -7.81 2.38 6.94
C GLY A 25 -6.40 1.81 6.78
N ARG A 26 -6.04 0.71 7.46
CA ARG A 26 -4.74 0.05 7.25
C ARG A 26 -4.62 -0.55 5.84
N VAL A 27 -5.70 -1.17 5.36
CA VAL A 27 -5.77 -1.78 4.01
C VAL A 27 -5.81 -0.70 2.92
N GLU A 28 -6.57 0.38 3.14
CA GLU A 28 -6.66 1.52 2.25
C GLU A 28 -5.32 2.26 2.16
N GLY A 29 -4.63 2.44 3.29
CA GLY A 29 -3.28 3.00 3.34
C GLY A 29 -2.28 2.15 2.56
N LEU A 30 -2.33 0.82 2.71
CA LEU A 30 -1.51 -0.10 1.93
C LEU A 30 -1.83 -0.01 0.43
N ASN A 31 -3.11 -0.02 0.06
CA ASN A 31 -3.55 0.11 -1.32
C ASN A 31 -3.08 1.43 -1.95
N GLY A 32 -3.09 2.53 -1.20
CA GLY A 32 -2.56 3.82 -1.63
C GLY A 32 -1.05 3.80 -1.89
N LYS A 33 -0.28 3.16 -0.99
CA LYS A 33 1.17 2.96 -1.17
C LYS A 33 1.47 2.12 -2.41
N THR A 34 0.80 0.99 -2.56
CA THR A 34 0.94 0.11 -3.74
C THR A 34 0.66 0.87 -5.03
N ARG A 35 -0.45 1.63 -5.10
CA ARG A 35 -0.79 2.43 -6.28
C ARG A 35 0.29 3.48 -6.61
N THR A 36 0.90 4.06 -5.59
CA THR A 36 1.99 5.03 -5.77
C THR A 36 3.25 4.37 -6.31
N ILE A 37 3.59 3.18 -5.80
CA ILE A 37 4.73 2.39 -6.28
C ILE A 37 4.51 1.99 -7.74
N THR A 38 3.35 1.44 -8.09
CA THR A 38 2.99 1.11 -9.48
C THR A 38 3.16 2.29 -10.42
N ARG A 39 2.73 3.49 -9.99
CA ARG A 39 2.88 4.72 -10.79
C ARG A 39 4.33 5.19 -10.95
N ARG A 40 5.21 4.89 -9.99
CA ARG A 40 6.67 5.15 -10.14
C ARG A 40 7.36 4.07 -10.99
N SER A 41 6.75 2.90 -11.09
CA SER A 41 7.26 1.72 -11.79
C SER A 41 6.89 1.63 -13.27
N TYR A 42 6.37 2.70 -13.90
CA TYR A 42 6.00 2.68 -15.33
C TYR A 42 7.18 2.35 -16.29
N GLY A 43 8.42 2.33 -15.81
CA GLY A 43 9.60 1.88 -16.55
C GLY A 43 10.06 0.45 -16.25
N PHE A 44 9.33 -0.33 -15.44
CA PHE A 44 9.69 -1.72 -15.15
C PHE A 44 9.28 -2.65 -16.28
N HIS A 45 10.26 -3.40 -16.79
CA HIS A 45 10.08 -4.37 -17.86
C HIS A 45 9.46 -5.70 -17.38
N SER A 46 9.13 -5.84 -16.09
CA SER A 46 8.53 -7.05 -15.52
C SER A 46 7.64 -6.76 -14.31
N ALA A 47 6.57 -7.53 -14.18
CA ALA A 47 5.70 -7.52 -12.99
C ALA A 47 6.44 -7.98 -11.72
N SER A 48 7.45 -8.85 -11.85
CA SER A 48 8.26 -9.30 -10.70
C SER A 48 9.02 -8.15 -10.03
N ALA A 49 9.51 -7.18 -10.81
CA ALA A 49 10.19 -6.00 -10.29
C ALA A 49 9.23 -5.10 -9.49
N LEU A 50 7.99 -4.96 -9.94
CA LEU A 50 6.96 -4.23 -9.20
C LEU A 50 6.62 -4.93 -7.88
N ILE A 51 6.44 -6.24 -7.90
CA ILE A 51 6.15 -7.04 -6.70
C ILE A 51 7.30 -6.92 -5.69
N ALA A 52 8.55 -7.05 -6.13
CA ALA A 52 9.72 -6.88 -5.27
C ALA A 52 9.77 -5.48 -4.63
N MET A 53 9.45 -4.42 -5.38
CA MET A 53 9.38 -3.06 -4.84
C MET A 53 8.26 -2.88 -3.81
N ILE A 54 7.11 -3.52 -4.01
CA ILE A 54 6.02 -3.50 -3.02
C ILE A 54 6.47 -4.20 -1.73
N PHE A 55 7.12 -5.37 -1.82
CA PHE A 55 7.67 -6.07 -0.66
C PHE A 55 8.76 -5.27 0.05
N LEU A 56 9.65 -4.61 -0.70
CA LEU A 56 10.68 -3.76 -0.12
C LEU A 56 10.07 -2.58 0.66
N CYS A 57 9.09 -1.88 0.08
CA CYS A 57 8.51 -0.68 0.69
C CYS A 57 7.45 -0.95 1.77
N CYS A 58 6.72 -2.06 1.67
CA CYS A 58 5.57 -2.36 2.54
C CYS A 58 5.76 -3.61 3.42
N GLY A 59 6.75 -4.45 3.14
CA GLY A 59 7.02 -5.70 3.86
C GLY A 59 7.87 -5.55 5.11
N GLY A 60 8.27 -4.33 5.49
CA GLY A 60 9.09 -4.08 6.69
C GLY A 60 10.54 -4.53 6.55
N ILE A 61 11.03 -4.72 5.32
CA ILE A 61 12.40 -5.12 5.03
C ILE A 61 13.32 -3.91 5.24
N SER A 62 14.24 -3.97 6.20
CA SER A 62 15.32 -2.98 6.33
C SER A 62 16.46 -3.33 5.39
N ALA A 63 16.52 -2.65 4.25
CA ALA A 63 17.69 -2.69 3.39
C ALA A 63 18.68 -1.61 3.86
N CYS A 64 19.78 -2.02 4.48
CA CYS A 64 20.91 -1.13 4.72
C CYS A 64 21.56 -0.79 3.37
N PRO A 65 21.72 0.50 3.00
CA PRO A 65 22.47 0.84 1.80
C PRO A 65 23.93 0.47 1.99
N MET A 66 24.41 -0.55 1.26
CA MET A 66 25.80 -1.02 1.29
C MET A 66 26.80 -0.02 0.67
N HIS A 67 26.35 1.17 0.25
CA HIS A 67 27.24 2.21 -0.27
C HIS A 67 26.81 3.60 0.22
N VAL A 68 27.35 3.99 1.38
CA VAL A 68 27.42 5.38 1.85
C VAL A 68 28.89 5.78 1.98
N GLY A 69 29.64 5.68 0.88
CA GLY A 69 30.95 6.32 0.75
C GLY A 69 30.78 7.71 0.16
N PRO A 70 31.53 8.74 0.60
CA PRO A 70 31.48 10.05 -0.04
C PRO A 70 32.00 9.89 -1.47
N PHE A 71 31.16 10.21 -2.44
CA PHE A 71 31.54 10.36 -3.84
C PHE A 71 32.62 11.46 -3.89
N ARG A 72 33.91 11.09 -3.96
CA ARG A 72 34.99 12.05 -4.25
C ARG A 72 34.93 12.36 -5.74
N PRO A 73 34.62 13.59 -6.17
CA PRO A 73 35.02 14.02 -7.50
C PRO A 73 36.54 14.24 -7.47
N HIS A 74 37.24 13.66 -8.44
CA HIS A 74 38.58 14.11 -8.82
C HIS A 74 38.44 15.33 -9.72
#